data_AF-A0A961K074-F1
#
_entry.id   AF-A0A961K074-F1
#
_cell.length_a   1.000
_cell.length_b   1.000
_cell.length_c   1.000
_cell.angle_alpha   90.00
_cell.angle_beta   90.00
_cell.angle_gamma   90.00
#
_symmetry.space_group_name_H-M   'P 1'
#
loop_
_entity.id
_entity.type
_entity.pdbx_description
1 polymer ?
#
loop_
_entity_poly.entity_id
_entity_poly.type
_entity_poly.pdbx_seq_one_letter_code
_entity_poly.pdbx_strand_id
1 'polypeptide(L)' 'MNQLPRYERMVYAIPVLGWMLKDVAYGDKDNIYYFIAALVMMWIIAIIAFGYPAIIIPALVAVPVIFLALLSITRG' A
#
# COMPACT_ATOMS: atom_id res chain seq x y z
N MET A 1 -11.91 -3.76 23.33
CA MET A 1 -11.21 -4.98 22.86
C MET A 1 -12.13 -6.05 22.26
N ASN A 2 -13.43 -5.77 22.04
CA ASN A 2 -14.35 -6.68 21.37
C ASN A 2 -15.06 -5.91 20.23
N GLN A 3 -15.21 -6.56 19.07
CA GLN A 3 -15.81 -6.06 17.81
C GLN A 3 -14.90 -5.33 16.80
N LEU A 4 -13.70 -5.85 16.47
CA LEU A 4 -13.03 -5.47 15.20
C LEU A 4 -13.49 -6.45 14.11
N PRO A 5 -14.00 -5.97 12.96
CA PRO A 5 -14.47 -6.83 11.89
C PRO A 5 -13.37 -7.76 11.36
N ARG A 6 -13.78 -8.93 10.85
CA ARG A 6 -12.88 -10.05 10.52
C ARG A 6 -11.71 -9.65 9.60
N TYR A 7 -11.91 -8.64 8.76
CA TYR A 7 -10.90 -8.10 7.85
C TYR A 7 -9.77 -7.35 8.59
N GLU A 8 -10.05 -6.60 9.65
CA GLU A 8 -9.03 -5.85 10.42
C GLU A 8 -8.09 -6.79 11.16
N ARG A 9 -8.61 -7.91 11.67
CA ARG A 9 -7.76 -8.95 12.28
C ARG A 9 -6.78 -9.57 11.31
N MET A 10 -7.17 -9.75 10.04
CA MET A 10 -6.27 -10.32 9.02
C MET A 10 -5.19 -9.32 8.60
N VAL A 11 -5.55 -8.04 8.45
CA VAL A 11 -4.61 -6.97 8.08
C VAL A 11 -3.62 -6.68 9.21
N TYR A 12 -4.07 -6.63 10.46
CA TYR A 12 -3.21 -6.42 11.63
C TYR A 12 -2.40 -7.66 12.05
N ALA A 13 -2.72 -8.84 11.54
CA ALA A 13 -1.93 -10.06 11.77
C ALA A 13 -0.65 -10.12 10.93
N ILE A 14 -0.51 -9.27 9.90
CA ILE A 14 0.73 -9.21 9.09
C ILE A 14 1.82 -8.61 9.97
N PRO A 15 2.86 -9.36 10.39
CA PRO A 15 3.80 -8.90 11.42
C PRO A 15 4.61 -7.68 10.98
N VAL A 16 4.83 -7.49 9.67
CA VAL A 16 5.65 -6.39 9.13
C VAL A 16 4.84 -5.13 8.81
N LEU A 17 3.57 -5.26 8.42
CA LEU A 17 2.73 -4.11 8.03
C LEU A 17 1.65 -3.79 9.06
N GLY A 18 1.16 -4.80 9.78
CA GLY A 18 0.04 -4.71 10.71
C GLY A 18 0.28 -3.79 11.90
N TRP A 19 1.50 -3.76 12.43
CA TRP A 19 1.88 -2.82 13.49
C TRP A 19 1.83 -1.36 13.02
N MET A 20 2.46 -1.02 11.89
CA MET A 20 2.44 0.33 11.32
C MET A 20 1.04 0.75 10.86
N LEU A 21 0.26 -0.15 10.26
CA LEU A 21 -1.13 0.11 9.88
C LEU A 21 -2.01 0.40 11.09
N LYS A 22 -1.77 -0.29 12.22
CA LYS A 22 -2.48 -0.03 13.47
C LYS A 22 -2.10 1.33 14.04
N ASP A 23 -0.83 1.70 13.98
CA ASP A 23 -0.35 2.99 14.46
C ASP A 23 -0.80 4.15 13.55
N VAL A 24 -0.98 3.93 12.24
CA VAL A 24 -1.58 4.94 11.34
C VAL A 24 -3.09 5.09 11.58
N ALA A 25 -3.80 3.99 11.87
CA ALA A 25 -5.25 4.02 12.06
C ALA A 25 -5.69 4.58 13.42
N TYR A 26 -4.91 4.34 14.48
CA TYR A 26 -5.26 4.69 15.86
C TYR A 26 -4.26 5.61 16.56
N GLY A 27 -3.10 5.86 15.96
CA GLY A 27 -2.05 6.70 16.52
C GLY A 27 -2.19 8.17 16.12
N ASP A 28 -1.11 8.92 16.34
CA ASP A 28 -1.07 10.35 16.07
C ASP A 28 -1.03 10.65 14.56
N LYS A 29 -1.49 11.84 14.16
CA LYS A 29 -1.59 12.21 12.73
C LYS A 29 -0.25 12.19 12.01
N ASP A 30 0.84 12.45 12.73
CA ASP A 30 2.18 12.42 12.17
C ASP A 30 2.67 11.01 11.80
N ASN A 31 2.00 9.98 12.30
CA ASN A 31 2.39 8.60 12.04
C ASN A 31 2.20 8.17 10.57
N ILE A 32 1.34 8.88 9.83
CA ILE A 32 1.19 8.70 8.39
C ILE A 32 2.48 8.98 7.63
N TYR A 33 3.29 9.95 8.06
CA TYR A 33 4.54 10.30 7.39
C TYR A 33 5.58 9.19 7.55
N TYR A 34 5.66 8.56 8.73
CA TYR A 34 6.53 7.40 8.94
C TYR A 34 6.10 6.20 8.09
N PHE A 35 4.80 5.99 7.92
CA PHE A 35 4.30 4.93 7.05
C PHE A 35 4.64 5.17 5.58
N ILE A 36 4.43 6.39 5.08
CA ILE A 36 4.81 6.77 3.71
C ILE A 36 6.32 6.62 3.51
N ALA A 37 7.14 7.11 4.45
CA ALA A 37 8.59 6.98 4.40
C ALA A 37 9.03 5.50 4.33
N ALA A 38 8.43 4.63 5.14
CA ALA A 38 8.72 3.20 5.11
C ALA A 38 8.32 2.54 3.79
N LEU A 39 7.19 2.92 3.20
CA LEU A 39 6.75 2.42 1.90
C LEU A 39 7.73 2.83 0.78
N VAL A 40 8.18 4.09 0.81
CA VAL A 40 9.21 4.60 -0.13
C VAL A 40 10.52 3.84 0.06
N MET A 41 10.96 3.63 1.29
CA MET A 41 12.19 2.87 1.58
C MET A 41 12.09 1.41 1.12
N MET A 42 10.94 0.76 1.36
CA MET A 42 10.67 -0.59 0.87
C MET A 42 10.77 -0.65 -0.66
N TRP A 43 10.25 0.36 -1.36
CA TRP A 43 10.34 0.42 -2.81
C TRP A 43 11.76 0.68 -3.31
N ILE A 44 12.54 1.54 -2.65
CA ILE A 44 13.96 1.75 -2.94
C ILE A 44 14.74 0.43 -2.76
N ILE A 45 14.50 -0.30 -1.67
CA ILE A 45 15.11 -1.61 -1.44
C ILE A 45 14.73 -2.58 -2.57
N ALA A 46 13.48 -2.57 -3.03
CA ALA A 46 13.06 -3.38 -4.17
C ALA A 46 13.79 -3.00 -5.46
N ILE A 47 14.02 -1.71 -5.71
CA ILE A 47 14.82 -1.25 -6.87
C ILE A 47 16.27 -1.71 -6.75
N ILE A 48 16.87 -1.66 -5.57
CA ILE A 48 18.26 -2.13 -5.37
C ILE A 48 18.33 -3.66 -5.53
N ALA A 49 17.36 -4.40 -5.00
CA ALA A 49 17.36 -5.86 -5.01
C ALA A 49 17.01 -6.46 -6.38
N PHE A 50 16.05 -5.86 -7.11
CA PHE A 50 15.51 -6.41 -8.36
C PHE A 50 15.83 -5.56 -9.59
N GLY A 51 16.27 -4.31 -9.44
CA GLY A 51 16.63 -3.42 -10.55
C GLY A 51 15.43 -2.90 -11.35
N TYR A 52 15.57 -2.90 -12.68
CA TYR A 52 14.54 -2.44 -13.63
C TYR A 52 13.16 -3.11 -13.45
N PRO A 53 13.06 -4.42 -13.17
CA PRO A 53 11.80 -5.08 -12.77
C PRO A 53 10.96 -4.33 -11.72
N ALA A 54 11.59 -3.75 -10.69
CA ALA A 54 10.88 -3.05 -9.62
C ALA A 54 10.18 -1.76 -10.08
N ILE A 55 10.57 -1.22 -11.25
CA ILE A 55 10.01 -0.02 -11.86
C ILE A 55 8.98 -0.39 -12.94
N ILE A 56 9.29 -1.38 -13.79
CA ILE A 56 8.43 -1.73 -14.92
C ILE A 56 7.15 -2.44 -14.48
N ILE A 57 7.17 -3.23 -13.39
CA ILE A 57 6.00 -3.94 -12.90
C ILE A 57 4.90 -2.96 -12.44
N PRO A 58 5.17 -1.97 -11.56
CA PRO A 58 4.16 -0.96 -11.22
C PRO A 58 3.60 -0.22 -12.44
N ALA A 59 4.46 0.12 -13.42
CA ALA A 59 4.03 0.77 -14.64
C ALA A 59 3.09 -0.11 -15.48
N LEU A 60 3.43 -1.41 -15.64
CA LEU A 60 2.60 -2.36 -16.38
C LEU A 60 1.27 -2.64 -15.66
N VAL A 61 1.26 -2.71 -14.33
CA VAL A 61 0.03 -2.85 -13.53
C VAL A 61 -0.84 -1.61 -13.64
N ALA A 62 -0.25 -0.41 -13.78
CA ALA A 62 -1.01 0.82 -13.99
C ALA A 62 -1.73 0.87 -15.34
N VAL A 63 -1.25 0.15 -16.38
CA VAL A 63 -1.88 0.13 -17.70
C VAL A 63 -3.35 -0.31 -17.65
N PRO A 64 -3.72 -1.52 -17.17
CA PRO A 64 -5.12 -1.92 -17.09
C PRO A 64 -5.92 -1.01 -16.15
N VAL A 65 -5.32 -0.48 -15.08
CA VAL A 65 -5.99 0.45 -14.15
C VAL A 65 -6.39 1.74 -14.88
N ILE A 66 -5.49 2.33 -15.67
CA ILE A 66 -5.78 3.53 -16.46
C ILE A 66 -6.85 3.24 -17.51
N PHE A 67 -6.77 2.09 -18.19
CA PHE A 67 -7.79 1.69 -19.16
C PHE A 67 -9.17 1.55 -18.50
N LEU A 68 -9.25 0.92 -17.33
CA LEU A 68 -10.49 0.81 -16.56
C LEU A 68 -11.00 2.18 -16.12
N ALA A 69 -10.11 3.09 -15.69
CA ALA A 69 -10.48 4.46 -15.33
C ALA A 69 -11.06 5.21 -16.54
N LEU A 70 -10.40 5.14 -17.71
CA LEU A 70 -10.89 5.75 -18.94
C LEU A 70 -12.23 5.17 -19.39
N LEU A 71 -12.39 3.84 -19.33
CA LEU A 71 -13.66 3.18 -19.63
C LEU A 71 -14.76 3.60 -18.66
N SER A 72 -14.45 3.75 -17.37
CA SER A 72 -15.41 4.21 -16.36
C SER A 72 -15.87 5.64 -16.63
N ILE A 73 -14.93 6.54 -16.95
CA ILE A 73 -15.24 7.94 -17.32
C ILE A 73 -16.06 8.00 -18.63
N THR A 74 -15.74 7.15 -19.61
CA THR A 74 -16.46 7.12 -20.89
C THR A 74 -17.89 6.59 -20.76
N ARG A 75 -18.18 5.78 -19.73
CA ARG A 75 -19.50 5.18 -19.52
C ARG A 75 -20.51 6.08 -18.81
N GLY A 76 -20.08 7.23 -18.28
CA GLY A 76 -20.94 8.19 -17.56
C GLY A 76 -21.17 7.81 -16.10
#